data_AF-A0A0E9XGH4-F1
#
_entry.id   AF-A0A0E9XGH4-F1
#
_cell.length_a   1.000
_cell.length_b   1.000
_cell.length_c   1.000
_cell.angle_alpha   90.00
_cell.angle_beta   90.00
_cell.angle_gamma   90.00
#
_symmetry.space_group_name_H-M   'P 1'
#
loop_
_entity.id
_entity.type
_entity.pdbx_description
1 polymer ?
#
loop_
_entity_poly.entity_id
_entity_poly.type
_entity_poly.pdbx_seq_one_letter_code
_entity_poly.pdbx_strand_id
1 'polypeptide(L)' 'MYPSGNCGAYYSSGWWFDACMSANLNGKYYKEKYKGVRNGIFWGTWHNMTQEYYPTNYRNPFKTVKMMIRPKNYAP' A
#
# COMPACT_ATOMS: atom_id res chain seq x y z
N MET A 1 -8.37 3.77 -17.17
CA MET A 1 -7.51 4.68 -17.95
C MET A 1 -6.67 5.45 -16.95
N TYR A 2 -5.35 5.21 -16.89
CA TYR A 2 -4.44 5.80 -15.90
C TYR A 2 -4.37 7.33 -16.11
N PRO A 3 -5.07 8.16 -15.30
CA PRO A 3 -4.96 9.60 -15.43
C PRO A 3 -3.70 10.00 -14.67
N SER A 4 -2.70 10.49 -15.39
CA SER A 4 -1.34 10.84 -14.94
C SER A 4 -0.42 9.64 -14.71
N GLY A 5 0.66 9.57 -15.50
CA GLY A 5 1.74 8.57 -15.35
C GLY A 5 2.58 8.76 -14.07
N ASN A 6 2.07 9.47 -13.06
CA ASN A 6 2.73 9.71 -11.79
C ASN A 6 1.95 9.04 -10.67
N CYS A 7 2.32 7.79 -10.38
CA CYS A 7 1.72 7.00 -9.31
C CYS A 7 1.88 7.67 -7.93
N GLY A 8 3.00 8.36 -7.70
CA GLY A 8 3.22 9.08 -6.44
C GLY A 8 2.19 10.18 -6.20
N ALA A 9 1.86 10.95 -7.23
CA ALA A 9 0.80 11.96 -7.16
C ALA A 9 -0.58 11.30 -6.98
N TYR A 10 -0.90 10.29 -7.79
CA TYR A 10 -2.21 9.63 -7.78
C TYR A 10 -2.52 8.94 -6.44
N TYR A 11 -1.54 8.25 -5.85
CA TYR A 11 -1.69 7.59 -4.55
C TYR A 11 -1.27 8.46 -3.37
N SER A 12 -0.84 9.70 -3.59
CA SER A 12 -0.41 10.60 -2.52
C SER A 12 0.63 9.96 -1.58
N SER A 13 1.57 9.17 -2.14
CA SER A 13 2.59 8.46 -1.37
C SER A 13 3.93 8.43 -2.12
N GLY A 14 5.03 8.35 -1.38
CA GLY A 14 6.36 8.05 -1.94
C GLY A 14 6.65 6.57 -1.81
N TRP A 15 6.83 5.87 -2.92
CA TRP A 15 7.08 4.43 -2.95
C TRP A 15 7.92 4.03 -4.16
N TRP A 16 8.43 2.80 -4.17
CA TRP A 16 9.02 2.18 -5.36
C TRP A 16 7.88 1.71 -6.27
N PHE A 17 7.34 2.64 -7.05
CA PHE A 17 6.24 2.38 -7.99
C PHE A 17 6.76 1.72 -9.28
N ASP A 18 5.94 0.83 -9.85
CA ASP A 18 6.12 0.25 -11.19
C ASP A 18 4.82 0.50 -12.00
N ALA A 19 4.10 -0.52 -12.45
CA ALA A 19 2.69 -0.40 -12.88
C ALA A 19 1.77 -0.14 -11.66
N CYS A 20 1.92 1.04 -11.07
CA CYS A 20 1.49 1.39 -9.71
C CYS A 20 2.27 0.63 -8.65
N MET A 21 1.69 -0.42 -8.05
CA MET A 21 2.29 -1.10 -6.90
C MET A 21 1.48 -2.31 -6.44
N SER A 22 2.17 -3.30 -5.88
CA SER A 22 1.55 -4.44 -5.16
C SER A 22 1.53 -4.27 -3.65
N ALA A 23 2.25 -3.28 -3.11
CA ALA A 23 2.28 -2.92 -1.70
C ALA A 23 2.51 -1.42 -1.55
N ASN A 24 2.05 -0.83 -0.45
CA ASN A 24 2.30 0.56 -0.13
C ASN A 24 2.45 0.72 1.39
N LEU A 25 3.66 0.55 1.92
CA LEU A 25 3.88 0.73 3.36
C LEU A 25 3.98 2.21 3.76
N ASN A 26 4.16 3.10 2.77
CA ASN A 26 4.16 4.56 2.92
C ASN A 26 2.81 5.19 2.54
N GLY A 27 1.74 4.39 2.47
CA GLY A 27 0.41 4.87 2.12
C GLY A 27 -0.18 5.80 3.17
N LYS A 28 -1.25 6.50 2.79
CA LYS A 28 -2.02 7.33 3.71
C LYS A 28 -2.52 6.49 4.90
N TYR A 29 -2.32 6.99 6.10
CA TYR A 29 -2.86 6.35 7.30
C TYR A 29 -4.38 6.53 7.36
N TYR A 30 -5.09 5.42 7.50
CA TYR A 30 -6.53 5.37 7.68
C TYR A 30 -6.82 4.65 8.99
N LYS A 31 -7.56 5.32 9.89
CA LYS A 31 -7.92 4.76 11.21
C LYS A 31 -8.91 3.60 11.10
N GLU A 32 -9.72 3.59 10.04
CA GLU A 32 -10.78 2.63 9.77
C GLU A 32 -10.76 2.21 8.30
N LYS A 33 -11.64 1.28 7.93
CA LYS A 33 -11.81 0.86 6.54
C LYS A 33 -12.24 2.04 5.66
N TYR A 34 -11.77 2.08 4.43
CA TYR A 34 -12.04 3.19 3.51
C TYR A 34 -12.43 2.70 2.11
N LYS A 35 -13.04 3.59 1.31
CA LYS A 35 -13.40 3.35 -0.10
C LYS A 35 -12.66 4.32 -1.02
N GLY A 36 -12.65 4.05 -2.33
CA GLY A 36 -12.04 4.91 -3.33
C GLY A 36 -10.64 4.48 -3.76
N VAL A 37 -9.75 5.45 -3.98
CA VAL A 37 -8.38 5.21 -4.46
C VAL A 37 -7.62 4.36 -3.45
N ARG A 38 -6.91 3.32 -3.91
CA ARG A 38 -6.12 2.41 -3.05
C ARG A 38 -4.79 3.04 -2.63
N ASN A 39 -4.87 4.13 -1.86
CA ASN A 39 -3.72 4.89 -1.38
C ASN A 39 -3.38 4.65 0.10
N GLY A 40 -4.12 3.79 0.79
CA GLY A 40 -3.84 3.45 2.18
C GLY A 40 -2.61 2.53 2.34
N ILE A 41 -2.31 2.18 3.59
CA ILE A 41 -1.21 1.27 3.92
C ILE A 41 -1.64 -0.19 3.68
N PHE A 42 -1.00 -0.90 2.75
CA PHE A 42 -1.39 -2.29 2.44
C PHE A 42 -0.22 -3.14 1.91
N TRP A 43 -0.43 -4.46 1.91
CA TRP A 43 0.45 -5.44 1.28
C TRP A 43 -0.37 -6.47 0.49
N GLY A 44 -0.25 -6.49 -0.84
CA GLY A 44 -1.19 -7.19 -1.72
C GLY A 44 -1.27 -8.71 -1.55
N THR A 45 -0.21 -9.34 -1.03
CA THR A 45 -0.19 -10.78 -0.75
C THR A 45 -0.60 -11.11 0.69
N TRP A 46 -0.98 -10.12 1.50
CA TRP A 46 -1.50 -10.36 2.84
C TRP A 46 -2.92 -10.94 2.78
N HIS A 47 -3.27 -11.74 3.79
CA HIS A 47 -4.57 -12.41 3.81
C HIS A 47 -5.73 -11.40 3.75
N ASN A 48 -6.81 -11.80 3.07
CA ASN A 48 -8.04 -11.02 2.90
C ASN A 48 -7.91 -9.71 2.09
N MET A 49 -6.79 -9.48 1.38
CA MET A 49 -6.60 -8.31 0.50
C MET A 49 -7.25 -8.47 -0.89
N THR A 50 -7.60 -9.69 -1.30
CA THR A 50 -8.17 -10.00 -2.63
C THR A 50 -9.57 -9.42 -2.84
N GLN A 51 -10.27 -9.09 -1.75
CA GLN A 51 -11.61 -8.48 -1.81
C GLN A 51 -11.58 -6.99 -2.20
N GLU A 52 -10.41 -6.38 -2.38
CA GLU A 52 -10.27 -4.94 -2.66
C GLU A 52 -10.25 -4.57 -4.17
N TYR A 53 -10.64 -5.51 -5.05
CA TYR A 53 -10.53 -5.33 -6.50
C TYR A 53 -11.34 -4.14 -7.02
N TYR A 54 -12.58 -3.96 -6.53
CA TYR A 54 -13.46 -2.89 -7.01
C TYR A 54 -13.32 -1.60 -6.17
N PRO A 55 -13.45 -0.40 -6.79
CA PRO A 55 -13.46 0.88 -6.07
C PRO A 55 -14.53 0.97 -4.97
N THR A 56 -15.65 0.28 -5.17
CA THR A 56 -16.81 0.20 -4.26
C THR A 56 -16.56 -0.60 -2.99
N ASN A 57 -15.55 -1.49 -3.00
CA ASN A 57 -15.23 -2.34 -1.86
C ASN A 57 -14.50 -1.55 -0.77
N TYR A 58 -14.76 -1.95 0.48
CA TYR A 58 -13.99 -1.45 1.61
C TYR A 58 -12.58 -2.04 1.58
N ARG A 59 -11.61 -1.18 1.86
CA ARG A 59 -10.19 -1.52 1.97
C ARG A 59 -9.78 -1.55 3.44
N ASN A 60 -8.94 -2.51 3.81
CA ASN A 60 -8.49 -2.73 5.18
C ASN A 60 -7.03 -2.28 5.32
N PRO A 61 -6.78 -1.02 5.72
CA PRO A 61 -5.42 -0.52 5.89
C PRO A 61 -4.72 -1.18 7.07
N PHE A 62 -3.41 -1.35 7.00
CA PHE A 62 -2.61 -1.72 8.17
C PHE A 62 -2.58 -0.59 9.19
N LYS A 63 -2.76 -0.95 10.47
CA LYS A 63 -2.70 -0.01 11.59
C LYS A 63 -1.26 0.37 11.94
N THR A 64 -0.32 -0.55 11.75
CA THR A 64 1.09 -0.36 12.08
C THR A 64 1.96 -0.96 11.00
N VAL A 65 3.10 -0.30 10.74
CA VAL A 65 4.14 -0.79 9.84
C VAL A 65 5.49 -0.50 10.46
N LYS A 66 6.44 -1.42 10.28
CA LYS A 66 7.82 -1.23 10.70
C LYS A 66 8.72 -1.85 9.64
N MET A 67 9.46 -0.99 8.93
CA MET A 67 10.47 -1.41 7.97
C MET A 67 11.82 -1.42 8.67
N MET A 68 12.53 -2.55 8.63
CA MET A 68 13.83 -2.72 9.27
C MET A 68 14.75 -3.50 8.34
N ILE A 69 16.04 -3.24 8.44
CA ILE A 69 17.08 -4.02 7.77
C ILE A 69 18.04 -4.56 8.81
N ARG A 70 18.73 -5.65 8.47
CA ARG A 70 19.81 -6.24 9.26
C ARG A 70 20.98 -6.56 8.33
N PRO A 71 22.25 -6.40 8.76
CA PRO A 71 23.39 -6.84 7.96
C PRO A 71 23.28 -8.32 7.59
N LYS A 72 23.65 -8.66 6.36
CA LYS A 72 23.56 -10.03 5.84
C LYS A 72 24.37 -11.03 6.69
N ASN A 73 25.51 -10.59 7.24
CA ASN A 73 26.43 -11.42 8.02
C ASN A 73 26.31 -11.16 9.53
N TYR A 74 25.15 -10.73 10.00
CA TYR A 74 24.92 -10.54 11.44
C TYR A 74 25.01 -11.89 12.18
N ALA A 75 25.97 -12.00 13.10
CA ALA A 75 26.02 -13.06 14.11
C ALA A 75 25.46 -12.49 15.42
N PRO A 76 24.51 -13.17 16.08
CA PRO A 76 23.90 -12.70 17.33
C PRO A 76 24.86 -12.63 18.51
#